data_AF-A0A2Z6AL33-F1
#
_entry.id   AF-A0A2Z6AL33-F1
#
_cell.length_a   1.000
_cell.length_b   1.000
_cell.length_c   1.000
_cell.angle_alpha   90.00
_cell.angle_beta   90.00
_cell.angle_gamma   90.00
#
_symmetry.space_group_name_H-M   'P 1'
#
loop_
_entity.id
_entity.type
_entity.pdbx_description
1 polymer ?
#
loop_
_entity_poly.entity_id
_entity_poly.type
_entity_poly.pdbx_seq_one_letter_code
_entity_poly.pdbx_strand_id
1 'polypeptide(L)'
;MSFGPTHFAPVLAALAQRHPQLQVQASYTDRFVDLIAEGFDCAIRVGHLTDSSLLARRVGSTTAKYVASPDYIRKHGAPKTPEEFVTHEVVMQGTETWMAMDSDKVISMKPQGRFKADNAVALVAAALAGIGLAGVPEELISGHLASGALIPVMPDYPPPDLGIYVIRPPGQNPARKIRVLTDMLIECYGHFSLVAASER
;
A
#
# COMPACT_ATOMS: atom_id res chain seq x y z
N MET A 1 -3.60 -7.35 -7.07
CA MET A 1 -2.93 -8.49 -6.39
C MET A 1 -1.43 -8.47 -6.62
N SER A 2 -0.68 -7.80 -5.75
CA SER A 2 0.79 -7.85 -5.81
C SER A 2 1.42 -7.99 -4.44
N PHE A 3 1.08 -7.12 -3.48
CA PHE A 3 1.74 -7.10 -2.17
C PHE A 3 1.47 -8.37 -1.35
N GLY A 4 0.21 -8.81 -1.26
CA GLY A 4 -0.16 -9.98 -0.45
C GLY A 4 0.56 -11.28 -0.85
N PRO A 5 0.54 -11.70 -2.13
CA PRO A 5 1.23 -12.91 -2.57
C PRO A 5 2.76 -12.84 -2.45
N THR A 6 3.36 -11.65 -2.58
CA THR A 6 4.83 -11.50 -2.59
C THR A 6 5.42 -11.27 -1.19
N HIS A 7 4.68 -10.62 -0.29
CA HIS A 7 5.18 -10.20 1.03
C HIS A 7 4.53 -10.99 2.18
N PHE A 8 3.22 -11.26 2.11
CA PHE A 8 2.52 -11.96 3.21
C PHE A 8 2.50 -13.48 3.03
N ALA A 9 2.46 -14.00 1.80
CA ALA A 9 2.47 -15.44 1.57
C ALA A 9 3.68 -16.16 2.20
N PRO A 10 4.92 -15.61 2.16
CA PRO A 10 6.05 -16.22 2.88
C PRO A 10 5.84 -16.35 4.39
N VAL A 11 5.23 -15.32 5.03
CA VAL A 11 4.91 -15.35 6.46
C VAL A 11 3.85 -16.41 6.76
N LEU A 12 2.81 -16.50 5.92
CA LEU A 12 1.77 -17.52 6.04
C LEU A 12 2.31 -18.94 5.81
N ALA A 13 3.23 -19.11 4.87
CA ALA A 13 3.91 -20.40 4.64
C ALA A 13 4.75 -20.79 5.85
N ALA A 14 5.51 -19.85 6.43
CA ALA A 14 6.27 -20.09 7.65
C ALA A 14 5.36 -20.42 8.85
N LEU A 15 4.19 -19.78 8.95
CA LEU A 15 3.18 -20.08 9.97
C LEU A 15 2.69 -21.53 9.84
N ALA A 16 2.34 -21.97 8.63
CA ALA A 16 1.90 -23.34 8.36
C ALA A 16 3.00 -24.37 8.64
N GLN A 17 4.27 -24.05 8.33
CA GLN A 17 5.41 -24.92 8.67
C GLN A 17 5.63 -25.04 10.18
N ARG A 18 5.53 -23.93 10.92
CA ARG A 18 5.70 -23.91 12.39
C ARG A 18 4.53 -24.59 13.13
N HIS A 19 3.35 -24.66 12.51
CA HIS A 19 2.14 -25.23 13.11
C HIS A 19 1.45 -26.22 12.16
N PRO A 20 1.92 -27.49 12.08
CA PRO A 20 1.44 -28.46 11.09
C PRO A 20 -0.05 -28.83 11.17
N GLN A 21 -0.69 -28.58 12.31
CA GLN A 21 -2.13 -28.81 12.50
C GLN A 21 -3.00 -27.61 12.07
N LEU A 22 -2.39 -26.45 11.79
CA LEU A 22 -3.10 -25.26 11.35
C LEU A 22 -3.37 -25.34 9.85
N GLN A 23 -4.65 -25.31 9.47
CA GLN A 23 -5.04 -25.13 8.08
C GLN A 23 -5.04 -23.63 7.74
N VAL A 24 -4.33 -23.27 6.68
CA VAL A 24 -4.23 -21.88 6.20
C VAL A 24 -4.89 -21.79 4.83
N GLN A 25 -5.98 -21.03 4.75
CA GLN A 25 -6.62 -20.65 3.49
C GLN A 25 -6.44 -19.14 3.32
N ALA A 26 -5.83 -18.71 2.21
CA ALA A 26 -5.57 -17.32 1.92
C ALA A 26 -6.27 -16.90 0.62
N SER A 27 -6.88 -15.71 0.64
CA SER A 27 -7.45 -15.04 -0.53
C SER A 27 -6.81 -13.66 -0.67
N TYR A 28 -6.46 -13.26 -1.88
CA TYR A 28 -5.79 -12.00 -2.17
C TYR A 28 -6.72 -11.12 -2.98
N THR A 29 -7.17 -10.01 -2.39
CA THR A 29 -8.03 -9.05 -3.06
C THR A 29 -7.79 -7.65 -2.53
N ASP A 30 -7.88 -6.68 -3.43
CA ASP A 30 -7.68 -5.26 -3.11
C ASP A 30 -9.01 -4.62 -2.62
N ARG A 31 -10.17 -5.26 -2.82
CA ARG A 31 -11.47 -4.79 -2.28
C ARG A 31 -11.57 -4.99 -0.77
N PHE A 32 -12.36 -4.18 -0.07
CA PHE A 32 -12.79 -4.50 1.29
C PHE A 32 -13.74 -5.70 1.28
N VAL A 33 -13.46 -6.68 2.14
CA VAL A 33 -14.25 -7.91 2.29
C VAL A 33 -15.04 -7.85 3.59
N ASP A 34 -16.23 -8.44 3.60
CA ASP A 34 -16.98 -8.64 4.85
C ASP A 34 -16.43 -9.91 5.53
N LEU A 35 -15.62 -9.73 6.57
CA LEU A 35 -14.98 -10.85 7.27
C LEU A 35 -16.01 -11.83 7.85
N ILE A 36 -17.16 -11.34 8.28
CA ILE A 36 -18.17 -12.17 8.94
C ILE A 36 -18.98 -12.91 7.87
N ALA A 37 -19.55 -12.18 6.91
CA ALA A 37 -20.39 -12.78 5.87
C ALA A 37 -19.61 -13.74 4.97
N GLU A 38 -18.32 -13.46 4.71
CA GLU A 38 -17.47 -14.28 3.86
C GLU A 38 -16.67 -15.35 4.65
N GLY A 39 -16.81 -15.40 5.98
CA GLY A 39 -16.22 -16.46 6.82
C GLY A 39 -14.71 -16.36 7.02
N PHE A 40 -14.12 -15.17 6.95
CA PHE A 40 -12.70 -14.95 7.23
C PHE A 40 -12.43 -14.71 8.72
N ASP A 41 -11.41 -15.37 9.25
CA ASP A 41 -10.96 -15.14 10.64
C ASP A 41 -10.32 -13.76 10.84
N CYS A 42 -9.60 -13.26 9.83
CA CYS A 42 -8.97 -11.95 9.80
C CYS A 42 -8.67 -11.53 8.35
N ALA A 43 -8.31 -10.26 8.17
CA ALA A 43 -7.67 -9.75 6.95
C ALA A 43 -6.36 -9.04 7.29
N ILE A 44 -5.41 -9.06 6.36
CA ILE A 44 -4.23 -8.20 6.37
C ILE A 44 -4.50 -7.06 5.38
N ARG A 45 -4.36 -5.81 5.83
CA ARG A 45 -4.59 -4.61 5.02
C ARG A 45 -3.37 -3.71 5.01
N VAL A 46 -3.11 -3.13 3.85
CA VAL A 46 -2.10 -2.10 3.65
C VAL A 46 -2.81 -0.82 3.23
N GLY A 47 -2.50 0.29 3.88
CA GLY A 47 -3.03 1.61 3.53
C GLY A 47 -3.54 2.37 4.74
N HIS A 48 -4.27 3.46 4.48
CA HIS A 48 -4.93 4.23 5.53
C HIS A 48 -6.28 3.59 5.86
N LEU A 49 -6.50 3.27 7.14
CA LEU A 49 -7.79 2.77 7.59
C LEU A 49 -8.77 3.92 7.74
N THR A 50 -9.93 3.79 7.11
CA THR A 50 -11.12 4.56 7.46
C THR A 50 -11.71 3.99 8.75
N ASP A 51 -12.31 4.85 9.58
CA ASP A 51 -12.98 4.42 10.81
C ASP A 51 -13.97 3.27 10.53
N SER A 52 -13.80 2.17 11.26
CA SER A 52 -14.59 0.95 11.13
C SER A 52 -14.85 0.36 12.52
N SER A 53 -15.96 -0.38 12.67
CA SER A 53 -16.25 -1.15 13.89
C SER A 53 -15.32 -2.36 14.08
N LEU A 54 -14.48 -2.67 13.08
CA LEU A 54 -13.50 -3.77 13.15
C LEU A 54 -12.30 -3.39 14.03
N LEU A 55 -11.75 -4.39 14.73
CA LEU A 55 -10.55 -4.20 15.53
C LEU A 55 -9.32 -4.32 14.63
N ALA A 56 -8.57 -3.22 14.50
CA ALA A 56 -7.36 -3.15 13.70
C ALA A 56 -6.11 -3.08 14.59
N ARG A 57 -5.17 -4.00 14.38
CA ARG A 57 -3.85 -3.99 15.02
C ARG A 57 -2.80 -3.67 13.96
N ARG A 58 -2.13 -2.52 14.10
CA ARG A 58 -0.95 -2.19 13.27
C ARG A 58 0.17 -3.19 13.59
N VAL A 59 0.71 -3.80 12.54
CA VAL A 59 1.83 -4.77 12.61
C VAL A 59 3.09 -4.26 11.89
N GLY A 60 2.98 -3.15 11.14
CA GLY A 60 4.10 -2.50 10.48
C GLY A 60 3.68 -1.33 9.60
N SER A 61 4.56 -0.94 8.69
CA SER A 61 4.30 0.03 7.62
C SER A 61 5.13 -0.29 6.37
N THR A 62 4.71 0.29 5.25
CA THR A 62 5.44 0.34 3.98
C THR A 62 5.31 1.75 3.40
N THR A 63 6.20 2.10 2.48
CA THR A 63 6.22 3.40 1.80
C THR A 63 5.62 3.30 0.41
N ALA A 64 5.04 4.39 -0.06
CA ALA A 64 4.62 4.55 -1.45
C ALA A 64 5.38 5.70 -2.10
N LYS A 65 5.39 5.71 -3.43
CA LYS A 65 5.94 6.82 -4.21
C LYS A 65 4.96 7.26 -5.29
N TYR A 66 4.99 8.56 -5.57
CA TYR A 66 4.43 9.10 -6.79
C TYR A 66 5.44 8.96 -7.92
N VAL A 67 5.00 8.39 -9.04
CA VAL A 67 5.87 8.07 -10.18
C VAL A 67 5.16 8.30 -11.50
N ALA A 68 5.95 8.48 -12.55
CA ALA A 68 5.49 8.48 -13.93
C ALA A 68 6.58 7.91 -14.85
N SER A 69 6.21 7.54 -16.08
CA SER A 69 7.23 7.22 -17.08
C SER A 69 7.94 8.48 -17.61
N PRO A 70 9.21 8.37 -18.03
CA PRO A 70 9.92 9.48 -18.66
C PRO A 70 9.19 10.07 -19.87
N ASP A 71 8.47 9.24 -20.62
CA ASP A 71 7.71 9.65 -21.81
C ASP A 71 6.52 10.55 -21.47
N TYR A 72 5.81 10.25 -20.38
CA TYR A 72 4.75 11.12 -19.89
C TYR A 72 5.32 12.47 -19.46
N ILE A 73 6.40 12.45 -18.67
CA ILE A 73 7.05 13.67 -18.16
C ILE A 73 7.60 14.55 -19.28
N ARG A 74 8.13 13.96 -20.36
CA ARG A 74 8.59 14.71 -21.53
C ARG A 74 7.46 15.48 -22.23
N LYS A 75 6.24 14.93 -22.21
CA LYS A 75 5.07 15.52 -22.90
C LYS A 75 4.30 16.50 -22.01
N HIS A 76 4.22 16.22 -20.72
CA HIS A 76 3.33 16.95 -19.80
C HIS A 76 4.07 17.75 -18.73
N GLY A 77 5.40 17.60 -18.60
CA GLY A 77 6.15 18.09 -17.45
C GLY A 77 6.00 17.18 -16.23
N ALA A 78 6.81 17.43 -15.20
CA ALA A 78 6.70 16.79 -13.90
C ALA A 78 6.05 17.77 -12.91
N PRO A 79 5.03 17.36 -12.14
CA PRO A 79 4.52 18.21 -11.08
C PRO A 79 5.57 18.35 -9.99
N LYS A 80 5.69 19.56 -9.48
CA LYS A 80 6.59 19.92 -8.38
C LYS A 80 5.84 20.02 -7.05
N THR A 81 4.55 20.35 -7.09
CA THR A 81 3.74 20.51 -5.88
C THR A 81 2.41 19.75 -5.97
N PRO A 82 1.78 19.42 -4.83
CA PRO A 82 0.47 18.77 -4.77
C PRO A 82 -0.65 19.50 -5.54
N GLU A 83 -0.57 20.81 -5.70
CA GLU A 83 -1.58 21.61 -6.40
C GLU A 83 -1.53 21.38 -7.92
N GLU A 84 -0.34 21.09 -8.47
CA GLU A 84 -0.15 20.86 -9.91
C GLU A 84 -0.80 19.54 -10.36
N PHE A 85 -1.10 18.62 -9.44
CA PHE A 85 -1.73 17.33 -9.73
C PHE A 85 -3.07 17.44 -10.46
N VAL A 86 -3.83 18.52 -10.25
CA VAL A 86 -5.12 18.75 -10.94
C VAL A 86 -4.97 18.87 -12.47
N THR A 87 -3.76 19.19 -12.94
CA THR A 87 -3.46 19.38 -14.37
C THR A 87 -2.90 18.13 -15.04
N HIS A 88 -2.69 17.06 -14.28
CA HIS A 88 -2.11 15.81 -14.77
C HIS A 88 -3.13 14.68 -14.79
N GLU A 89 -2.96 13.77 -15.75
CA GLU A 89 -3.64 12.48 -15.75
C GLU A 89 -3.04 11.59 -14.65
N VAL A 90 -3.92 10.94 -13.91
CA VAL A 90 -3.54 9.97 -12.86
C VAL A 90 -4.12 8.61 -13.21
N VAL A 91 -3.35 7.55 -12.94
CA VAL A 91 -3.83 6.17 -12.98
C VAL A 91 -4.18 5.77 -11.54
N MET A 92 -5.46 5.50 -11.29
CA MET A 92 -6.02 5.44 -9.94
C MET A 92 -7.00 4.28 -9.75
N GLN A 93 -7.37 3.92 -8.53
CA GLN A 93 -8.30 2.81 -8.30
C GLN A 93 -9.76 3.18 -8.60
N GLY A 94 -10.14 4.43 -8.35
CA GLY A 94 -11.51 4.88 -8.47
C GLY A 94 -11.63 6.39 -8.41
N THR A 95 -12.10 6.90 -7.28
CA THR A 95 -12.25 8.34 -6.99
C THR A 95 -11.63 8.65 -5.63
N GLU A 96 -10.53 7.98 -5.32
CA GLU A 96 -9.85 8.14 -4.05
C GLU A 96 -9.19 9.52 -3.93
N THR A 97 -9.16 10.01 -2.70
CA THR A 97 -8.35 11.16 -2.32
C THR A 97 -6.93 10.67 -2.08
N TRP A 98 -5.95 11.31 -2.71
CA TRP A 98 -4.54 11.06 -2.46
C TRP A 98 -4.02 12.01 -1.37
N MET A 99 -2.94 11.63 -0.71
CA MET A 99 -2.34 12.41 0.37
C MET A 99 -0.85 12.59 0.11
N ALA A 100 -0.34 13.80 0.27
CA ALA A 100 1.07 14.09 0.22
C ALA A 100 1.53 14.71 1.54
N MET A 101 2.77 14.45 1.94
CA MET A 101 3.39 15.05 3.12
C MET A 101 4.11 16.33 2.71
N ASP A 102 3.81 17.45 3.36
CA ASP A 102 4.65 18.65 3.35
C ASP A 102 5.28 18.78 4.73
N SER A 103 6.51 18.28 4.86
CA SER A 103 7.14 18.08 6.16
C SER A 103 6.23 17.23 7.08
N ASP A 104 5.72 17.78 8.18
CA ASP A 104 4.83 17.09 9.12
C ASP A 104 3.33 17.26 8.80
N LYS A 105 2.99 17.97 7.72
CA LYS A 105 1.60 18.28 7.36
C LYS A 105 1.11 17.37 6.26
N VAL A 106 -0.08 16.82 6.44
CA VAL A 106 -0.76 16.04 5.40
C VAL A 106 -1.57 16.99 4.51
N ILE A 107 -1.28 16.98 3.21
CA ILE A 107 -2.00 17.69 2.16
C ILE A 107 -2.91 16.69 1.43
N SER A 108 -4.18 17.05 1.28
CA SER A 108 -5.16 16.25 0.55
C SER A 108 -5.22 16.67 -0.92
N MET A 109 -5.06 15.71 -1.82
CA MET A 109 -5.15 15.88 -3.27
C MET A 109 -6.36 15.14 -3.82
N LYS A 110 -7.06 15.77 -4.78
CA LYS A 110 -8.16 15.15 -5.52
C LYS A 110 -7.74 14.93 -6.97
N PRO A 111 -6.94 13.90 -7.25
CA PRO A 111 -6.47 13.62 -8.60
C PRO A 111 -7.65 13.31 -9.54
N GLN A 112 -7.43 13.55 -10.83
CA GLN A 112 -8.33 13.14 -11.89
C GLN A 112 -7.59 12.23 -12.86
N GLY A 113 -8.31 11.25 -13.39
CA GLY A 113 -7.68 10.20 -14.16
C GLY A 113 -8.67 9.43 -15.01
N ARG A 114 -8.35 9.27 -16.29
CA ARG A 114 -9.16 8.48 -17.23
C ARG A 114 -8.95 6.98 -17.12
N PHE A 115 -7.83 6.53 -16.53
CA PHE A 115 -7.52 5.11 -16.38
C PHE A 115 -7.73 4.68 -14.94
N LYS A 116 -8.64 3.72 -14.74
CA LYS A 116 -8.99 3.21 -13.43
C LYS A 116 -8.83 1.70 -13.35
N ALA A 117 -8.16 1.22 -12.32
CA ALA A 117 -7.99 -0.21 -12.08
C ALA A 117 -7.87 -0.51 -10.59
N ASP A 118 -8.54 -1.57 -10.14
CA ASP A 118 -8.57 -1.99 -8.74
C ASP A 118 -7.28 -2.69 -8.27
N ASN A 119 -6.28 -2.85 -9.14
CA ASN A 119 -5.05 -3.58 -8.88
C ASN A 119 -3.81 -2.71 -9.17
N ALA A 120 -2.92 -2.60 -8.18
CA ALA A 120 -1.68 -1.85 -8.29
C ALA A 120 -0.78 -2.28 -9.47
N VAL A 121 -0.75 -3.56 -9.85
CA VAL A 121 0.02 -4.03 -11.03
C VAL A 121 -0.49 -3.39 -12.32
N ALA A 122 -1.81 -3.28 -12.47
CA ALA A 122 -2.41 -2.66 -13.63
C ALA A 122 -2.14 -1.15 -13.65
N LEU A 123 -2.13 -0.50 -12.49
CA LEU A 123 -1.77 0.91 -12.35
C LEU A 123 -0.29 1.14 -12.75
N VAL A 124 0.63 0.29 -12.29
CA VAL A 124 2.04 0.35 -12.69
C VAL A 124 2.19 0.18 -14.20
N ALA A 125 1.50 -0.79 -14.80
CA ALA A 125 1.53 -1.00 -16.25
C ALA A 125 1.04 0.22 -17.03
N ALA A 126 -0.03 0.88 -16.55
CA ALA A 126 -0.55 2.08 -17.18
C ALA A 126 0.40 3.29 -17.05
N ALA A 127 1.06 3.45 -15.90
CA ALA A 127 2.08 4.49 -15.71
C ALA A 127 3.30 4.26 -16.62
N LEU A 128 3.76 3.01 -16.74
CA LEU A 128 4.83 2.61 -17.67
C LEU A 128 4.47 2.92 -19.13
N ALA A 129 3.21 2.71 -19.51
CA ALA A 129 2.68 3.05 -20.82
C ALA A 129 2.51 4.57 -21.05
N GLY A 130 2.82 5.40 -20.05
CA GLY A 130 2.75 6.86 -20.13
C GLY A 130 1.33 7.41 -20.15
N ILE A 131 0.39 6.72 -19.51
CA ILE A 131 -0.99 7.20 -19.37
C ILE A 131 -1.10 8.35 -18.36
N GLY A 132 -0.33 8.30 -17.28
CA GLY A 132 -0.43 9.26 -16.18
C GLY A 132 0.51 8.92 -15.02
N LEU A 133 0.31 9.63 -13.91
CA LEU A 133 1.03 9.44 -12.65
C LEU A 133 0.40 8.31 -11.85
N ALA A 134 1.21 7.52 -11.16
CA ALA A 134 0.79 6.49 -10.23
C ALA A 134 1.28 6.78 -8.81
N GLY A 135 0.48 6.42 -7.81
CA GLY A 135 0.84 6.39 -6.41
C GLY A 135 0.79 4.94 -5.95
N VAL A 136 1.95 4.30 -5.81
CA VAL A 136 2.04 2.85 -5.59
C VAL A 136 3.13 2.50 -4.56
N PRO A 137 2.99 1.38 -3.84
CA PRO A 137 4.03 0.88 -2.93
C PRO A 137 5.37 0.72 -3.65
N GLU A 138 6.45 1.14 -2.98
CA GLU A 138 7.79 1.15 -3.58
C GLU A 138 8.28 -0.25 -3.98
N GLU A 139 7.87 -1.28 -3.25
CA GLU A 139 8.26 -2.67 -3.51
C GLU A 139 7.77 -3.16 -4.87
N LEU A 140 6.68 -2.59 -5.41
CA LEU A 140 6.14 -2.95 -6.72
C LEU A 140 6.91 -2.32 -7.88
N ILE A 141 7.66 -1.26 -7.62
CA ILE A 141 8.28 -0.42 -8.65
C ILE A 141 9.79 -0.30 -8.49
N SER A 142 10.41 -0.90 -7.48
CA SER A 142 11.85 -0.86 -7.23
C SER A 142 12.69 -1.17 -8.48
N GLY A 143 12.37 -2.24 -9.22
CA GLY A 143 13.04 -2.58 -10.49
C GLY A 143 12.79 -1.56 -11.62
N HIS A 144 11.62 -0.94 -11.65
CA HIS A 144 11.28 0.10 -12.63
C HIS A 144 11.97 1.43 -12.33
N LEU A 145 12.15 1.76 -11.04
CA LEU A 145 12.95 2.89 -10.59
C LEU A 145 14.44 2.67 -10.93
N ALA A 146 14.97 1.48 -10.63
CA ALA A 146 16.37 1.15 -10.90
C ALA A 146 16.73 1.17 -12.39
N SER A 147 15.80 0.77 -13.26
CA SER A 147 15.97 0.83 -14.72
C SER A 147 15.65 2.19 -15.34
N GLY A 148 15.08 3.13 -14.58
CA GLY A 148 14.60 4.42 -15.09
C GLY A 148 13.32 4.33 -15.94
N ALA A 149 12.65 3.18 -15.97
CA ALA A 149 11.37 3.00 -16.65
C ALA A 149 10.24 3.80 -15.97
N LEU A 150 10.36 4.01 -14.66
CA LEU A 150 9.59 4.98 -13.89
C LEU A 150 10.54 5.93 -13.18
N ILE A 151 10.14 7.18 -13.04
CA ILE A 151 10.86 8.18 -12.27
C ILE A 151 9.97 8.75 -11.16
N PRO A 152 10.52 9.03 -9.97
CA PRO A 152 9.78 9.73 -8.92
C PRO A 152 9.34 11.12 -9.37
N VAL A 153 8.16 11.54 -8.93
CA VAL A 153 7.66 12.91 -9.05
C VAL A 153 7.30 13.44 -7.67
N MET A 154 7.40 14.76 -7.50
CA MET A 154 7.22 15.43 -6.21
C MET A 154 7.98 14.74 -5.06
N PRO A 155 9.31 14.53 -5.16
CA PRO A 155 10.08 13.87 -4.10
C PRO A 155 10.01 14.60 -2.76
N ASP A 156 9.78 15.92 -2.79
CA ASP A 156 9.61 16.77 -1.60
C ASP A 156 8.21 16.64 -0.97
N TYR A 157 7.27 16.00 -1.68
CA TYR A 157 5.89 15.77 -1.23
C TYR A 157 5.50 14.28 -1.32
N PRO A 158 6.16 13.38 -0.58
CA PRO A 158 5.92 11.95 -0.67
C PRO A 158 4.54 11.58 -0.10
N PRO A 159 3.95 10.44 -0.51
CA PRO A 159 2.80 9.88 0.19
C PRO A 159 3.12 9.61 1.68
N PRO A 160 2.15 9.75 2.59
CA PRO A 160 2.31 9.26 3.96
C PRO A 160 2.52 7.75 4.00
N ASP A 161 3.18 7.27 5.06
CA ASP A 161 3.40 5.84 5.27
C ASP A 161 2.08 5.06 5.28
N LEU A 162 2.09 3.94 4.56
CA LEU A 162 0.97 3.00 4.52
C LEU A 162 1.12 2.03 5.69
N GLY A 163 0.18 2.05 6.63
CA GLY A 163 0.18 1.09 7.72
C GLY A 163 -0.18 -0.32 7.23
N ILE A 164 0.45 -1.33 7.83
CA ILE A 164 0.07 -2.74 7.66
C ILE A 164 -0.73 -3.15 8.91
N TYR A 165 -1.94 -3.65 8.71
CA TYR A 165 -2.88 -3.94 9.77
C TYR A 165 -3.41 -5.36 9.67
N VAL A 166 -3.50 -6.04 10.83
CA VAL A 166 -4.36 -7.21 11.00
C VAL A 166 -5.72 -6.73 11.47
N ILE A 167 -6.75 -6.98 10.69
CA ILE A 167 -8.14 -6.62 10.96
C ILE A 167 -8.93 -7.88 11.28
N ARG A 168 -9.78 -7.84 12.31
CA ARG A 168 -10.64 -8.95 12.70
C ARG A 168 -12.03 -8.50 13.14
N PRO A 169 -13.04 -9.40 13.14
CA PRO A 169 -14.33 -9.13 13.75
C PRO A 169 -14.22 -8.73 15.24
N PRO A 170 -15.18 -7.95 15.77
CA PRO A 170 -15.23 -7.57 17.18
C PRO A 170 -15.26 -8.79 18.11
N GLY A 171 -14.60 -8.69 19.26
CA GLY A 171 -14.58 -9.75 20.28
C GLY A 171 -13.46 -9.51 21.31
N GLN A 172 -13.67 -10.00 22.54
CA GLN A 172 -12.80 -9.68 23.69
C GLN A 172 -11.34 -10.07 23.46
N ASN A 173 -11.06 -11.27 22.94
CA ASN A 173 -9.71 -11.75 22.71
C ASN A 173 -9.54 -12.37 21.32
N PRO A 174 -8.44 -12.09 20.60
CA PRO A 174 -8.13 -12.78 19.36
C PRO A 174 -7.86 -14.27 19.61
N ALA A 175 -8.37 -15.12 18.71
CA ALA A 175 -8.05 -16.54 18.71
C ALA A 175 -6.52 -16.75 18.66
N ARG A 176 -6.01 -17.84 19.25
CA ARG A 176 -4.57 -18.13 19.33
C ARG A 176 -3.90 -18.07 17.95
N LYS A 177 -4.54 -18.62 16.91
CA LYS A 177 -4.05 -18.57 15.52
C LYS A 177 -3.81 -17.15 15.01
N ILE A 178 -4.68 -16.20 15.37
CA ILE A 178 -4.57 -14.79 14.96
C ILE A 178 -3.48 -14.08 15.74
N ARG A 179 -3.30 -14.39 17.04
CA ARG A 179 -2.19 -13.84 17.84
C ARG A 179 -0.85 -14.23 17.25
N VAL A 180 -0.63 -15.53 17.02
CA VAL A 180 0.64 -16.02 16.46
C VAL A 180 0.92 -15.39 15.08
N LEU A 181 -0.09 -15.30 14.20
CA LEU A 181 0.06 -14.60 12.92
C LEU A 181 0.45 -13.13 13.12
N THR A 182 -0.23 -12.43 14.04
CA THR A 182 0.04 -11.01 14.34
C THR A 182 1.47 -10.83 14.84
N ASP A 183 1.93 -11.68 15.76
CA ASP A 183 3.28 -11.62 16.32
C ASP A 183 4.33 -11.87 15.23
N MET A 184 4.13 -12.88 14.36
CA MET A 184 5.02 -13.13 13.22
C MET A 184 5.06 -11.96 12.22
N LEU A 185 3.93 -11.29 11.97
CA LEU A 185 3.90 -10.10 11.13
C LEU A 185 4.62 -8.92 11.79
N ILE A 186 4.51 -8.75 13.11
CA ILE A 186 5.27 -7.73 13.86
C ILE A 186 6.78 -8.02 13.80
N GLU A 187 7.20 -9.29 13.90
CA GLU A 187 8.61 -9.65 13.73
C GLU A 187 9.13 -9.24 12.34
N CYS A 188 8.35 -9.49 11.29
CA CYS A 188 8.73 -9.18 9.91
C CYS A 188 8.64 -7.69 9.54
N TYR A 189 7.63 -6.98 10.02
CA TYR A 189 7.28 -5.62 9.55
C TYR A 189 7.31 -4.55 10.64
N GLY A 190 7.44 -4.93 11.90
CA GLY A 190 7.42 -4.01 13.05
C GLY A 190 8.71 -3.21 13.24
N HIS A 191 9.80 -3.56 12.53
CA HIS A 191 11.10 -2.91 12.66
C HIS A 191 11.36 -1.75 11.67
N PHE A 192 10.39 -1.38 10.82
CA PHE A 192 10.48 -0.14 10.04
C PHE A 192 9.90 1.04 10.84
N SER A 193 10.65 1.46 11.86
CA SER A 193 10.54 2.76 12.50
C SER A 193 11.92 3.16 12.98
N LEU A 194 12.39 4.34 12.57
CA LEU A 194 13.63 5.05 12.93
C LEU A 194 14.82 4.91 11.97
N VAL A 195 14.82 5.68 10.87
CA VAL A 195 15.90 6.65 10.57
C VAL A 195 15.29 7.86 9.85
N ALA A 196 14.83 8.84 10.62
CA ALA A 196 14.73 10.25 10.20
C ALA A 196 14.67 11.14 11.45
N ALA A 197 15.62 10.94 12.36
CA ALA A 197 15.98 11.93 13.36
C ALA A 197 17.45 11.69 13.70
N SER A 198 18.25 12.74 13.58
CA SER A 198 19.72 12.80 13.71
C SER A 198 20.49 12.39 12.46
N GLU A 199 20.94 13.36 11.66
CA GLU A 199 22.28 13.95 11.87
C GLU A 199 22.46 15.25 11.04
N ARG A 200 22.65 16.35 11.79
CA ARG A 200 23.27 17.67 11.48
C ARG A 200 22.56 18.66 10.57
#